data_AF-A0A4R9X2E9-F1
#
_entry.id   AF-A0A4R9X2E9-F1
#
_cell.length_a   1.000
_cell.length_b   1.000
_cell.length_c   1.000
_cell.angle_alpha   90.00
_cell.angle_beta   90.00
_cell.angle_gamma   90.00
#
_symmetry.space_group_name_H-M   'P 1'
#
loop_
_entity.id
_entity.type
_entity.pdbx_description
1 polymer ?
#
loop_
_entity_poly.entity_id
_entity_poly.type
_entity_poly.pdbx_seq_one_letter_code
_entity_poly.pdbx_strand_id
1 'polypeptide(L)'
;MSRLEAEPAAPVRSMAELLAIAFAMEKESAERYAELAERMRGSGQARLVEVFERLVKEETGHIENVVRWSRQSSGNDPDLRQLQWTPKGVFDDENAAVVSPELMDAYHSFAMAVRNEERAFAFWSYVAANAPSTEVRSAAEQMAREELEHARILRIERRRAFFSRRDGRAALTSSRDFATMEEQVAIRLEAYAAFRGERDKAVLSDLAAEARDLAQLLTASPLGTNNSISDRSLESLDALCELLAESYLNAGDCLPSQAGRDRAQVLATTAIKRLAALRYLEEQPI
;
A
#
# COMPACT_ATOMS: atom_id res chain seq x y z
N MET A 1 -11.49 7.43 -7.50
CA MET A 1 -11.23 6.75 -8.78
C MET A 1 -11.55 5.27 -8.60
N SER A 2 -12.18 4.63 -9.58
CA SER A 2 -12.49 3.20 -9.55
C SER A 2 -11.21 2.38 -9.38
N ARG A 3 -11.16 1.47 -8.41
CA ARG A 3 -10.03 0.53 -8.23
C ARG A 3 -10.05 -0.62 -9.23
N LEU A 4 -11.16 -0.81 -9.93
CA LEU A 4 -11.27 -1.73 -11.04
C LEU A 4 -11.05 -0.95 -12.34
N GLU A 5 -10.08 -1.36 -13.16
CA GLU A 5 -9.88 -0.81 -14.51
C GLU A 5 -11.06 -1.14 -15.44
N ALA A 6 -11.76 -2.24 -15.17
CA ALA A 6 -13.04 -2.58 -15.77
C ALA A 6 -13.88 -3.37 -14.76
N GLU A 7 -15.19 -3.10 -14.70
CA GLU A 7 -16.11 -3.99 -14.00
C GLU A 7 -16.09 -5.38 -14.65
N PRO A 8 -16.22 -6.47 -13.87
CA PRO A 8 -16.35 -7.82 -14.41
C PRO A 8 -17.38 -7.88 -15.54
N ALA A 9 -16.97 -8.41 -16.70
CA ALA A 9 -17.78 -8.41 -17.92
C ALA A 9 -19.13 -9.17 -17.76
N ALA A 10 -19.22 -10.05 -16.77
CA ALA A 10 -20.44 -10.69 -16.31
C ALA A 10 -20.35 -11.06 -14.83
N PRO A 11 -21.47 -11.18 -14.10
CA PRO A 11 -21.48 -11.69 -12.73
C PRO A 11 -21.13 -13.17 -12.69
N VAL A 12 -20.44 -13.61 -11.64
CA VAL A 12 -20.13 -15.02 -11.36
C VAL A 12 -21.42 -15.75 -10.99
N ARG A 13 -21.75 -16.81 -11.73
CA ARG A 13 -23.08 -17.45 -11.68
C ARG A 13 -23.12 -18.75 -10.88
N SER A 14 -21.97 -19.33 -10.55
CA SER A 14 -21.91 -20.60 -9.85
C SER A 14 -20.65 -20.76 -9.00
N MET A 15 -20.68 -21.72 -8.08
CA MET A 15 -19.49 -22.10 -7.30
C MET A 15 -18.38 -22.65 -8.18
N ALA A 16 -18.71 -23.46 -9.19
CA ALA A 16 -17.71 -24.00 -10.12
C ALA A 16 -16.96 -22.89 -10.87
N GLU A 17 -17.70 -21.86 -11.32
CA GLU A 17 -17.11 -20.68 -11.95
C GLU A 17 -16.25 -19.88 -10.96
N LEU A 18 -16.70 -19.67 -9.71
CA LEU A 18 -15.91 -19.01 -8.67
C LEU A 18 -14.58 -19.74 -8.41
N LEU A 19 -14.63 -21.06 -8.26
CA LEU A 19 -13.43 -21.87 -7.98
C LEU A 19 -12.47 -21.89 -9.18
N ALA A 20 -12.98 -21.86 -10.42
CA ALA A 20 -12.15 -21.73 -11.61
C ALA A 20 -11.48 -20.35 -11.68
N ILE A 21 -12.18 -19.28 -11.31
CA ILE A 21 -11.61 -17.92 -11.24
C ILE A 21 -10.55 -17.85 -10.15
N ALA A 22 -10.87 -18.34 -8.94
CA ALA A 22 -9.93 -18.38 -7.82
C ALA A 22 -8.66 -19.13 -8.23
N PHE A 23 -8.79 -20.33 -8.78
CA PHE A 23 -7.64 -21.10 -9.25
C PHE A 23 -6.77 -20.33 -10.26
N ALA A 24 -7.37 -19.58 -11.19
CA ALA A 24 -6.63 -18.78 -12.15
C ALA A 24 -5.87 -17.62 -11.48
N MET A 25 -6.54 -16.87 -10.59
CA MET A 25 -5.96 -15.73 -9.89
C MET A 25 -4.83 -16.17 -8.95
N GLU A 26 -5.05 -17.20 -8.13
CA GLU A 26 -4.05 -17.74 -7.20
C GLU A 26 -2.79 -18.23 -7.93
N LYS A 27 -2.99 -18.88 -9.08
CA LYS A 27 -1.88 -19.33 -9.93
C LYS A 27 -1.10 -18.14 -10.49
N GLU A 28 -1.79 -17.11 -10.96
CA GLU A 28 -1.14 -15.89 -11.44
C GLU A 28 -0.37 -15.19 -10.31
N SER A 29 -0.96 -15.03 -9.11
CA SER A 29 -0.29 -14.48 -7.92
C SER A 29 1.00 -15.24 -7.60
N ALA A 30 0.93 -16.58 -7.53
CA ALA A 30 2.09 -17.42 -7.23
C ALA A 30 3.23 -17.24 -8.25
N GLU A 31 2.88 -17.20 -9.54
CA GLU A 31 3.85 -16.97 -10.62
C GLU A 31 4.49 -15.57 -10.50
N ARG A 32 3.70 -14.52 -10.28
CA ARG A 32 4.20 -13.14 -10.15
C ARG A 32 5.06 -12.94 -8.90
N TYR A 33 4.70 -13.53 -7.77
CA TYR A 33 5.51 -13.46 -6.56
C TYR A 33 6.81 -14.24 -6.70
N ALA A 34 6.81 -15.37 -7.41
CA ALA A 34 8.04 -16.10 -7.72
C ALA A 34 8.98 -15.25 -8.60
N GLU A 35 8.45 -14.58 -9.63
CA GLU A 35 9.24 -13.67 -10.46
C GLU A 35 9.83 -12.50 -9.65
N LEU A 36 9.04 -11.92 -8.74
CA LEU A 36 9.51 -10.86 -7.84
C LEU A 36 10.62 -11.38 -6.92
N ALA A 37 10.47 -12.58 -6.34
CA ALA A 37 11.49 -13.20 -5.51
C ALA A 37 12.82 -13.40 -6.28
N GLU A 38 12.76 -13.91 -7.50
CA GLU A 38 13.95 -14.08 -8.36
C GLU A 38 14.64 -12.73 -8.65
N ARG A 39 13.85 -11.70 -9.00
CA ARG A 39 14.38 -10.35 -9.21
C ARG A 39 15.08 -9.81 -7.97
N MET A 40 14.46 -9.95 -6.79
CA MET A 40 15.06 -9.51 -5.52
C MET A 40 16.34 -10.27 -5.18
N ARG A 41 16.41 -11.55 -5.52
CA ARG A 41 17.62 -12.37 -5.35
C ARG A 41 18.75 -11.86 -6.24
N GLY A 42 18.46 -11.55 -7.50
CA GLY A 42 19.43 -10.94 -8.43
C GLY A 42 19.99 -9.60 -7.94
N SER A 43 19.23 -8.85 -7.16
CA SER A 43 19.65 -7.57 -6.56
C SER A 43 20.23 -7.70 -5.14
N GLY A 44 20.40 -8.91 -4.60
CA GLY A 44 20.99 -9.13 -3.26
C GLY A 44 20.08 -8.75 -2.09
N GLN A 45 18.76 -8.65 -2.31
CA GLN A 45 17.79 -8.16 -1.33
C GLN A 45 17.17 -9.33 -0.54
N ALA A 46 17.99 -10.07 0.21
CA ALA A 46 17.63 -11.35 0.85
C ALA A 46 16.32 -11.30 1.66
N ARG A 47 16.09 -10.24 2.45
CA ARG A 47 14.86 -10.07 3.21
C ARG A 47 13.60 -10.02 2.32
N LEU A 48 13.70 -9.40 1.14
CA LEU A 48 12.56 -9.27 0.24
C LEU A 48 12.25 -10.59 -0.45
N VAL A 49 13.30 -11.39 -0.72
CA VAL A 49 13.16 -12.77 -1.18
C VAL A 49 12.31 -13.56 -0.17
N GLU A 50 12.60 -13.47 1.13
CA GLU A 50 11.82 -14.17 2.16
C GLU A 50 10.34 -13.77 2.17
N VAL A 51 10.03 -12.49 1.96
CA VAL A 51 8.65 -11.99 1.90
C VAL A 51 7.90 -12.58 0.71
N PHE A 52 8.49 -12.52 -0.48
CA PHE A 52 7.85 -13.04 -1.70
C PHE A 52 7.77 -14.57 -1.70
N GLU A 53 8.79 -15.28 -1.20
CA GLU A 53 8.74 -16.74 -1.05
C GLU A 53 7.65 -17.18 -0.07
N ARG A 54 7.40 -16.39 0.98
CA ARG A 54 6.27 -16.62 1.89
C ARG A 54 4.93 -16.47 1.16
N LEU A 55 4.76 -15.41 0.37
CA LEU A 55 3.53 -15.20 -0.41
C LEU A 55 3.32 -16.33 -1.42
N VAL A 56 4.36 -16.73 -2.17
CA VAL A 56 4.29 -17.90 -3.08
C VAL A 56 3.78 -19.16 -2.36
N LYS A 57 4.26 -19.39 -1.13
CA LYS A 57 3.82 -20.54 -0.33
C LYS A 57 2.35 -20.42 0.08
N GLU A 58 1.90 -19.22 0.46
CA GLU A 58 0.50 -18.93 0.81
C GLU A 58 -0.41 -19.20 -0.41
N GLU A 59 -0.09 -18.64 -1.58
CA GLU A 59 -0.89 -18.85 -2.81
C GLU A 59 -0.88 -20.31 -3.27
N THR A 60 0.26 -21.01 -3.16
CA THR A 60 0.31 -22.45 -3.47
C THR A 60 -0.64 -23.24 -2.57
N GLY A 61 -0.75 -22.87 -1.29
CA GLY A 61 -1.71 -23.43 -0.36
C GLY A 61 -3.17 -23.12 -0.74
N HIS A 62 -3.45 -21.91 -1.23
CA HIS A 62 -4.77 -21.54 -1.74
C HIS A 62 -5.14 -22.38 -2.98
N ILE A 63 -4.23 -22.54 -3.94
CA ILE A 63 -4.41 -23.42 -5.11
C ILE A 63 -4.82 -24.83 -4.67
N GLU A 64 -4.09 -25.42 -3.71
CA GLU A 64 -4.40 -26.76 -3.18
C GLU A 64 -5.78 -26.84 -2.54
N ASN A 65 -6.17 -25.80 -1.79
CA ASN A 65 -7.48 -25.72 -1.15
C ASN A 65 -8.62 -25.58 -2.18
N VAL A 66 -8.44 -24.74 -3.20
CA VAL A 66 -9.41 -24.56 -4.29
C VAL A 66 -9.59 -25.86 -5.08
N VAL A 67 -8.49 -26.58 -5.39
CA VAL A 67 -8.54 -27.90 -6.05
C VAL A 67 -9.29 -28.90 -5.18
N ARG A 68 -8.99 -28.96 -3.87
CA ARG A 68 -9.68 -29.86 -2.94
C ARG A 68 -11.18 -29.58 -2.89
N TRP A 69 -11.56 -28.30 -2.81
CA TRP A 69 -12.97 -27.91 -2.77
C TRP A 69 -13.69 -28.24 -4.07
N SER A 70 -13.09 -27.94 -5.23
CA SER A 70 -13.66 -28.28 -6.53
C SER A 70 -13.94 -29.78 -6.67
N ARG A 71 -13.00 -30.63 -6.24
CA ARG A 71 -13.17 -32.09 -6.22
C ARG A 71 -14.30 -32.54 -5.30
N GLN A 72 -14.43 -31.93 -4.12
CA GLN A 72 -15.50 -32.25 -3.18
C GLN A 72 -16.89 -31.87 -3.72
N SER A 73 -17.00 -30.72 -4.39
CA SER A 73 -18.29 -30.22 -4.89
C SER A 73 -18.71 -30.81 -6.24
N SER A 74 -17.76 -31.09 -7.14
CA SER A 74 -18.04 -31.47 -8.53
C SER A 74 -17.39 -32.77 -9.00
N GLY A 75 -16.52 -33.37 -8.17
CA GLY A 75 -15.73 -34.55 -8.54
C GLY A 75 -14.55 -34.25 -9.48
N ASN A 76 -14.37 -33.01 -9.92
CA ASN A 76 -13.34 -32.62 -10.89
C ASN A 76 -12.46 -31.47 -10.37
N ASP A 77 -11.29 -31.32 -10.97
CA ASP A 77 -10.43 -30.15 -10.76
C ASP A 77 -11.09 -28.88 -11.33
N PRO A 78 -10.69 -27.68 -10.86
CA PRO A 78 -11.18 -26.42 -11.43
C PRO A 78 -10.92 -26.37 -12.94
N ASP A 79 -11.98 -26.22 -13.73
CA ASP A 79 -11.89 -26.23 -15.19
C ASP A 79 -11.84 -24.81 -15.75
N LEU A 80 -10.63 -24.35 -16.08
CA LEU A 80 -10.40 -23.03 -16.67
C LEU A 80 -11.13 -22.82 -18.01
N ARG A 81 -11.52 -23.89 -18.72
CA ARG A 81 -12.29 -23.78 -19.99
C ARG A 81 -13.73 -23.32 -19.77
N GLN A 82 -14.21 -23.35 -18.53
CA GLN A 82 -15.55 -22.88 -18.17
C GLN A 82 -15.61 -21.36 -17.96
N LEU A 83 -14.45 -20.70 -17.86
CA LEU A 83 -14.37 -19.25 -17.68
C LEU A 83 -14.86 -18.54 -18.95
N GLN A 84 -15.97 -17.81 -18.81
CA GLN A 84 -16.50 -16.94 -19.87
C GLN A 84 -15.61 -15.71 -20.10
N TRP A 85 -14.87 -15.32 -19.06
CA TRP A 85 -13.89 -14.25 -19.05
C TRP A 85 -12.91 -14.54 -17.90
N THR A 86 -11.67 -14.13 -18.05
CA THR A 86 -10.71 -14.05 -16.95
C THR A 86 -10.65 -12.61 -16.45
N PRO A 87 -10.47 -12.36 -15.15
CA PRO A 87 -10.23 -11.01 -14.64
C PRO A 87 -8.99 -10.42 -15.32
N LYS A 88 -9.19 -9.57 -16.33
CA LYS A 88 -8.07 -8.92 -17.02
C LYS A 88 -7.57 -7.76 -16.17
N GLY A 89 -6.26 -7.72 -16.00
CA GLY A 89 -5.58 -6.66 -15.28
C GLY A 89 -5.66 -6.77 -13.77
N VAL A 90 -6.20 -7.81 -13.12
CA VAL A 90 -6.06 -7.87 -11.64
C VAL A 90 -4.59 -7.73 -11.22
N PHE A 91 -3.72 -8.36 -12.00
CA PHE A 91 -2.27 -8.18 -11.98
C PHE A 91 -1.84 -7.41 -13.24
N ASP A 92 -2.10 -6.10 -13.26
CA ASP A 92 -1.46 -5.23 -14.25
C ASP A 92 -0.02 -4.99 -13.82
N ASP A 93 0.91 -5.18 -14.74
CA ASP A 93 2.32 -4.92 -14.49
C ASP A 93 2.63 -3.41 -14.47
N GLU A 94 1.63 -2.53 -14.64
CA GLU A 94 1.76 -1.06 -14.70
C GLU A 94 2.95 -0.62 -15.56
N ASN A 95 3.19 -1.33 -16.67
CA ASN A 95 4.32 -1.11 -17.55
C ASN A 95 5.70 -1.29 -16.88
N ALA A 96 5.85 -2.21 -15.92
CA ALA A 96 7.13 -2.54 -15.27
C ALA A 96 8.22 -2.93 -16.26
N ALA A 97 7.87 -3.48 -17.43
CA ALA A 97 8.81 -3.73 -18.52
C ALA A 97 9.44 -2.44 -19.12
N VAL A 98 8.81 -1.29 -18.93
CA VAL A 98 9.26 0.04 -19.41
C VAL A 98 10.02 0.81 -18.32
N VAL A 99 9.89 0.41 -17.05
CA VAL A 99 10.62 1.01 -15.94
C VAL A 99 12.03 0.43 -15.89
N SER A 100 13.06 1.28 -15.92
CA SER A 100 14.45 0.85 -15.86
C SER A 100 14.70 -0.05 -14.64
N PRO A 101 15.48 -1.14 -14.73
CA PRO A 101 15.83 -1.99 -13.59
C PRO A 101 16.48 -1.23 -12.42
N GLU A 102 17.13 -0.10 -12.71
CA GLU A 102 17.74 0.83 -11.75
C GLU A 102 16.72 1.70 -10.99
N LEU A 103 15.49 1.81 -11.51
CA LEU A 103 14.37 2.57 -10.94
C LEU A 103 13.32 1.66 -10.26
N MET A 104 13.30 0.36 -10.58
CA MET A 104 12.54 -0.68 -9.87
C MET A 104 13.17 -1.01 -8.51
N ASP A 105 13.18 -0.03 -7.62
CA ASP A 105 13.54 -0.22 -6.22
C ASP A 105 12.54 -1.16 -5.50
N ALA A 106 12.96 -1.75 -4.38
CA ALA A 106 12.12 -2.53 -3.47
C ALA A 106 10.77 -1.87 -3.19
N TYR A 107 10.79 -0.54 -2.97
CA TYR A 107 9.60 0.26 -2.74
C TYR A 107 8.60 0.17 -3.90
N HIS A 108 9.06 0.29 -5.15
CA HIS A 108 8.20 0.22 -6.33
C HIS A 108 7.64 -1.18 -6.52
N SER A 109 8.47 -2.22 -6.32
CA SER A 109 8.02 -3.62 -6.38
C SER A 109 6.88 -3.90 -5.39
N PHE A 110 7.00 -3.42 -4.15
CA PHE A 110 5.91 -3.53 -3.18
C PHE A 110 4.72 -2.63 -3.49
N ALA A 111 4.94 -1.42 -4.02
CA ALA A 111 3.85 -0.53 -4.39
C ALA A 111 2.95 -1.17 -5.47
N MET A 112 3.56 -1.80 -6.47
CA MET A 112 2.82 -2.56 -7.49
C MET A 112 2.10 -3.77 -6.89
N ALA A 113 2.78 -4.58 -6.08
CA ALA A 113 2.17 -5.74 -5.43
C ALA A 113 0.96 -5.35 -4.56
N VAL A 114 1.06 -4.26 -3.79
CA VAL A 114 -0.08 -3.71 -3.02
C VAL A 114 -1.26 -3.35 -3.92
N ARG A 115 -1.02 -2.76 -5.10
CA ARG A 115 -2.10 -2.40 -6.03
C ARG A 115 -2.77 -3.64 -6.59
N ASN A 116 -2.00 -4.67 -6.92
CA ASN A 116 -2.54 -5.94 -7.41
C ASN A 116 -3.45 -6.59 -6.35
N GLU A 117 -3.01 -6.63 -5.10
CA GLU A 117 -3.84 -7.10 -3.98
C GLU A 117 -5.09 -6.24 -3.75
N GLU A 118 -4.98 -4.90 -3.86
CA GLU A 118 -6.14 -4.02 -3.77
C GLU A 118 -7.16 -4.26 -4.89
N ARG A 119 -6.69 -4.61 -6.10
CA ARG A 119 -7.52 -4.95 -7.26
C ARG A 119 -8.19 -6.31 -7.05
N ALA A 120 -7.46 -7.31 -6.54
CA ALA A 120 -8.01 -8.61 -6.17
C ALA A 120 -9.07 -8.49 -5.07
N PHE A 121 -8.80 -7.72 -4.02
CA PHE A 121 -9.79 -7.41 -2.98
C PHE A 121 -11.07 -6.77 -3.56
N ALA A 122 -10.91 -5.76 -4.42
CA ALA A 122 -12.04 -5.07 -5.04
C ALA A 122 -12.86 -6.03 -5.92
N PHE A 123 -12.17 -6.91 -6.65
CA PHE A 123 -12.76 -7.96 -7.45
C PHE A 123 -13.63 -8.90 -6.61
N TRP A 124 -13.06 -9.49 -5.56
CA TRP A 124 -13.79 -10.43 -4.70
C TRP A 124 -14.94 -9.76 -3.95
N SER A 125 -14.78 -8.51 -3.54
CA SER A 125 -15.85 -7.71 -2.95
C SER A 125 -17.02 -7.50 -3.92
N TYR A 126 -16.73 -7.25 -5.20
CA TYR A 126 -17.75 -7.15 -6.24
C TYR A 126 -18.47 -8.50 -6.45
N VAL A 127 -17.73 -9.61 -6.49
CA VAL A 127 -18.31 -10.96 -6.64
C VAL A 127 -19.23 -11.28 -5.46
N ALA A 128 -18.80 -10.99 -4.23
CA ALA A 128 -19.60 -11.19 -3.03
C ALA A 128 -20.91 -10.37 -3.06
N ALA A 129 -20.84 -9.10 -3.49
CA ALA A 129 -22.01 -8.22 -3.57
C ALA A 129 -23.04 -8.70 -4.61
N ASN A 130 -22.59 -9.36 -5.68
CA ASN A 130 -23.44 -9.83 -6.78
C ASN A 130 -23.67 -11.35 -6.78
N ALA A 131 -23.36 -12.02 -5.66
CA ALA A 131 -23.37 -13.47 -5.59
C ALA A 131 -24.80 -14.04 -5.72
N PRO A 132 -25.02 -15.08 -6.55
CA PRO A 132 -26.33 -15.69 -6.76
C PRO A 132 -26.78 -16.57 -5.59
N SER A 133 -25.87 -16.94 -4.69
CA SER A 133 -26.14 -17.76 -3.51
C SER A 133 -25.32 -17.31 -2.32
N THR A 134 -25.79 -17.67 -1.12
CA THR A 134 -25.05 -17.40 0.13
C THR A 134 -23.70 -18.11 0.17
N GLU A 135 -23.60 -19.28 -0.45
CA GLU A 135 -22.36 -20.06 -0.52
C GLU A 135 -21.29 -19.34 -1.37
N VAL A 136 -21.67 -18.87 -2.57
CA VAL A 136 -20.79 -18.08 -3.45
C VAL A 136 -20.39 -16.77 -2.77
N ARG A 137 -21.34 -16.13 -2.07
CA ARG A 137 -21.04 -14.91 -1.30
C ARG A 137 -19.98 -15.17 -0.23
N SER A 138 -20.18 -16.17 0.62
CA SER A 138 -19.23 -16.50 1.70
C SER A 138 -17.86 -16.89 1.16
N ALA A 139 -17.80 -17.60 0.03
CA ALA A 139 -16.54 -17.94 -0.64
C ALA A 139 -15.81 -16.68 -1.11
N ALA A 140 -16.50 -15.78 -1.83
CA ALA A 140 -15.92 -14.54 -2.30
C ALA A 140 -15.49 -13.61 -1.14
N GLU A 141 -16.26 -13.56 -0.05
CA GLU A 141 -15.87 -12.81 1.17
C GLU A 141 -14.63 -13.41 1.84
N GLN A 142 -14.42 -14.72 1.75
CA GLN A 142 -13.20 -15.37 2.24
C GLN A 142 -12.00 -14.92 1.42
N MET A 143 -12.08 -15.01 0.09
CA MET A 143 -11.01 -14.56 -0.80
C MET A 143 -10.69 -13.08 -0.56
N ALA A 144 -11.70 -12.21 -0.48
CA ALA A 144 -11.51 -10.78 -0.20
C ALA A 144 -10.77 -10.53 1.12
N ARG A 145 -11.01 -11.34 2.15
CA ARG A 145 -10.31 -11.21 3.43
C ARG A 145 -8.84 -11.63 3.34
N GLU A 146 -8.53 -12.62 2.51
CA GLU A 146 -7.15 -13.07 2.25
C GLU A 146 -6.35 -11.99 1.51
N GLU A 147 -6.89 -11.41 0.44
CA GLU A 147 -6.20 -10.32 -0.30
C GLU A 147 -5.95 -9.08 0.56
N LEU A 148 -6.84 -8.78 1.53
CA LEU A 148 -6.61 -7.70 2.48
C LEU A 148 -5.42 -7.96 3.40
N GLU A 149 -5.20 -9.22 3.81
CA GLU A 149 -4.06 -9.61 4.62
C GLU A 149 -2.76 -9.55 3.80
N HIS A 150 -2.78 -10.01 2.55
CA HIS A 150 -1.65 -9.85 1.62
C HIS A 150 -1.32 -8.37 1.42
N ALA A 151 -2.31 -7.53 1.09
CA ALA A 151 -2.13 -6.08 0.95
C ALA A 151 -1.56 -5.44 2.22
N ARG A 152 -1.97 -5.90 3.41
CA ARG A 152 -1.42 -5.44 4.69
C ARG A 152 0.06 -5.80 4.82
N ILE A 153 0.44 -7.05 4.59
CA ILE A 153 1.83 -7.52 4.65
C ILE A 153 2.70 -6.70 3.69
N LEU A 154 2.28 -6.57 2.44
CA LEU A 154 3.02 -5.84 1.42
C LEU A 154 3.15 -4.34 1.73
N ARG A 155 2.12 -3.70 2.31
CA ARG A 155 2.20 -2.29 2.74
C ARG A 155 3.23 -2.09 3.86
N ILE A 156 3.32 -3.03 4.81
CA ILE A 156 4.32 -2.99 5.88
C ILE A 156 5.72 -3.11 5.29
N GLU A 157 5.93 -4.05 4.37
CA GLU A 157 7.24 -4.23 3.73
C GLU A 157 7.60 -3.07 2.79
N ARG A 158 6.64 -2.48 2.09
CA ARG A 158 6.83 -1.23 1.33
C ARG A 158 7.37 -0.11 2.21
N ARG A 159 6.79 0.09 3.39
CA ARG A 159 7.24 1.09 4.36
C ARG A 159 8.65 0.78 4.86
N ARG A 160 8.92 -0.48 5.19
CA ARG A 160 10.27 -0.91 5.60
C ARG A 160 11.32 -0.66 4.52
N ALA A 161 10.99 -0.93 3.26
CA ALA A 161 11.84 -0.63 2.11
C ALA A 161 12.11 0.87 1.97
N PHE A 162 11.08 1.71 2.15
CA PHE A 162 11.21 3.17 2.16
C PHE A 162 12.22 3.67 3.20
N PHE A 163 12.13 3.17 4.44
CA PHE A 163 13.06 3.55 5.51
C PHE A 163 14.46 2.98 5.30
N SER A 164 14.59 1.73 4.85
CA SER A 164 15.89 1.08 4.61
C SER A 164 16.71 1.79 3.52
N ARG A 165 16.06 2.26 2.45
CA ARG A 165 16.71 3.06 1.40
C ARG A 165 17.29 4.36 1.97
N ARG A 166 16.59 4.96 2.93
CA ARG A 166 17.00 6.21 3.58
C ARG A 166 18.12 5.94 4.58
N ASP A 167 18.10 4.83 5.33
CA ASP A 167 19.15 4.41 6.28
C ASP A 167 20.48 4.04 5.60
N GLY A 168 20.45 3.34 4.45
CA GLY A 168 21.66 2.95 3.72
C GLY A 168 22.50 4.12 3.17
N ARG A 169 21.94 5.34 3.13
CA ARG A 169 22.63 6.58 2.69
C ARG A 169 23.04 7.48 3.86
N ALA A 170 22.82 7.03 5.09
CA ALA A 170 22.54 7.86 6.25
C ALA A 170 23.23 7.35 7.52
N ALA A 171 24.52 7.01 7.44
CA ALA A 171 25.30 6.74 8.65
C ALA A 171 25.60 8.07 9.38
N LEU A 172 24.65 8.49 10.24
CA LEU A 172 24.77 9.35 11.44
C LEU A 172 23.32 9.67 11.91
N THR A 173 22.86 9.01 12.97
CA THR A 173 21.48 9.09 13.45
C THR A 173 21.28 10.24 14.44
N SER A 174 20.31 11.12 14.15
CA SER A 174 19.64 11.94 15.17
C SER A 174 18.19 11.47 15.24
N SER A 175 17.74 11.04 16.43
CA SER A 175 16.33 10.72 16.67
C SER A 175 15.55 12.02 16.55
N ARG A 176 14.74 12.18 15.50
CA ARG A 176 13.84 13.33 15.36
C ARG A 176 12.50 12.97 15.99
N ASP A 177 12.08 13.75 16.97
CA ASP A 177 10.74 13.67 17.53
C ASP A 177 9.71 14.19 16.52
N PHE A 178 8.54 13.56 16.46
CA PHE A 178 7.44 13.95 15.59
C PHE A 178 7.03 15.42 15.80
N ALA A 179 7.09 15.91 17.04
CA ALA A 179 6.82 17.30 17.36
C ALA A 179 7.76 18.26 16.60
N THR A 180 9.05 17.96 16.59
CA THR A 180 10.07 18.75 15.87
C THR A 180 9.86 18.73 14.36
N MET A 181 9.42 17.59 13.82
CA MET A 181 9.14 17.48 12.38
C MET A 181 7.92 18.31 11.99
N GLU A 182 6.84 18.27 12.77
CA GLU A 182 5.65 19.10 12.54
C GLU A 182 5.97 20.59 12.64
N GLU A 183 6.79 21.01 13.61
CA GLU A 183 7.23 22.40 13.72
C GLU A 183 8.05 22.84 12.49
N GLN A 184 8.93 21.96 11.98
CA GLN A 184 9.66 22.25 10.74
C GLN A 184 8.74 22.35 9.52
N VAL A 185 7.65 21.57 9.47
CA VAL A 185 6.64 21.70 8.41
C VAL A 185 5.93 23.05 8.52
N ALA A 186 5.50 23.47 9.71
CA ALA A 186 4.85 24.75 9.94
C ALA A 186 5.71 25.94 9.46
N ILE A 187 6.98 25.97 9.87
CA ILE A 187 7.94 27.03 9.48
C ILE A 187 8.10 27.12 7.96
N ARG A 188 8.16 25.97 7.28
CA ARG A 188 8.36 25.93 5.83
C ARG A 188 7.12 26.26 5.04
N LEU A 189 5.94 25.88 5.54
CA LEU A 189 4.66 26.29 4.96
C LEU A 189 4.51 27.80 4.99
N GLU A 190 4.89 28.46 6.09
CA GLU A 190 4.87 29.93 6.19
C GLU A 190 5.83 30.58 5.20
N ALA A 191 7.06 30.05 5.09
CA ALA A 191 8.03 30.52 4.10
C ALA A 191 7.50 30.32 2.66
N TYR A 192 6.83 29.20 2.38
CA TYR A 192 6.24 28.91 1.08
C TYR A 192 5.04 29.82 0.78
N ALA A 193 4.21 30.14 1.77
CA ALA A 193 3.11 31.10 1.67
C ALA A 193 3.62 32.50 1.29
N ALA A 194 4.71 32.93 1.92
CA ALA A 194 5.36 34.20 1.62
C ALA A 194 5.90 34.26 0.18
N PHE A 195 6.34 33.12 -0.37
CA PHE A 195 6.85 33.01 -1.74
C PHE A 195 5.75 32.98 -2.81
N ARG A 196 4.66 32.22 -2.60
CA ARG A 196 3.56 32.02 -3.58
C ARG A 196 2.64 33.24 -3.75
N GLY A 197 2.61 34.16 -2.78
CA GLY A 197 1.78 35.37 -2.83
C GLY A 197 0.34 35.16 -2.33
N GLU A 198 -0.49 36.20 -2.44
CA GLU A 198 -1.81 36.28 -1.75
C GLU A 198 -2.84 35.22 -2.17
N ARG A 199 -2.70 34.62 -3.36
CA ARG A 199 -3.66 33.64 -3.89
C ARG A 199 -3.74 32.36 -3.04
N ASP A 200 -2.58 31.84 -2.62
CA ASP A 200 -2.49 30.56 -1.89
C ASP A 200 -2.16 30.76 -0.41
N LYS A 201 -1.92 32.01 0.00
CA LYS A 201 -1.50 32.39 1.34
C LYS A 201 -2.46 31.89 2.42
N ALA A 202 -3.76 31.99 2.21
CA ALA A 202 -4.76 31.53 3.18
C ALA A 202 -4.65 30.02 3.41
N VAL A 203 -4.66 29.22 2.34
CA VAL A 203 -4.55 27.76 2.41
C VAL A 203 -3.23 27.32 3.07
N LEU A 204 -2.11 27.92 2.66
CA LEU A 204 -0.80 27.58 3.20
C LEU A 204 -0.65 28.00 4.68
N SER A 205 -1.27 29.12 5.07
CA SER A 205 -1.28 29.58 6.46
C SER A 205 -2.15 28.68 7.35
N ASP A 206 -3.29 28.20 6.85
CA ASP A 206 -4.14 27.24 7.55
C ASP A 206 -3.42 25.90 7.76
N LEU A 207 -2.73 25.40 6.72
CA LEU A 207 -1.90 24.20 6.83
C LEU A 207 -0.73 24.38 7.83
N ALA A 208 -0.13 25.58 7.87
CA ALA A 208 0.94 25.88 8.82
C ALA A 208 0.43 25.92 10.27
N ALA A 209 -0.75 26.51 10.50
CA ALA A 209 -1.40 26.53 11.80
C ALA A 209 -1.74 25.11 12.27
N GLU A 210 -2.29 24.26 11.39
CA GLU A 210 -2.58 22.86 11.70
C GLU A 210 -1.30 22.10 12.10
N ALA A 211 -0.21 22.26 11.34
CA ALA A 211 1.08 21.62 11.66
C ALA A 211 1.61 22.09 13.04
N ARG A 212 1.48 23.37 13.37
CA ARG A 212 1.91 23.91 14.67
C ARG A 212 1.06 23.38 15.82
N ASP A 213 -0.25 23.28 15.65
CA ASP A 213 -1.14 22.69 16.66
C ASP A 213 -0.79 21.22 16.90
N LEU A 214 -0.50 20.47 15.82
CA LEU A 214 -0.05 19.08 15.94
C LEU A 214 1.32 18.98 16.65
N ALA A 215 2.26 19.88 16.37
CA ALA A 215 3.55 19.94 17.06
C ALA A 215 3.37 20.12 18.58
N GLN A 216 2.47 21.02 18.99
CA GLN A 216 2.14 21.24 20.40
C GLN A 216 1.48 20.01 21.04
N LEU A 217 0.53 19.38 20.34
CA LEU A 217 -0.14 18.16 20.81
C LEU A 217 0.86 16.99 20.97
N LEU A 218 1.81 16.86 20.06
CA LEU A 218 2.86 15.83 20.11
C LEU A 218 3.89 16.13 21.19
N THR A 219 4.18 17.40 21.47
CA THR A 219 5.03 17.80 22.61
C THR A 219 4.36 17.43 23.93
N ALA A 220 3.07 17.72 24.08
CA ALA A 220 2.31 17.43 25.30
C ALA A 220 2.07 15.92 25.51
N SER A 221 1.89 15.18 24.42
CA SER A 221 1.68 13.74 24.45
C SER A 221 2.46 13.10 23.30
N PRO A 222 3.71 12.64 23.52
CA PRO A 222 4.52 12.05 22.47
C PRO A 222 3.90 10.77 21.91
N LEU A 223 4.00 10.57 20.60
CA LEU A 223 3.60 9.33 19.92
C LEU A 223 4.71 8.26 19.99
N GLY A 224 5.91 8.64 20.41
CA GLY A 224 7.14 7.84 20.39
C GLY A 224 8.25 8.57 19.62
N THR A 225 9.47 8.03 19.62
CA THR A 225 10.59 8.58 18.85
C THR A 225 10.69 7.90 17.48
N ASN A 226 10.93 8.70 16.43
CA ASN A 226 11.28 8.12 15.14
C ASN A 226 12.78 7.76 15.16
N ASN A 227 13.09 6.47 15.30
CA ASN A 227 14.46 5.96 15.44
C ASN A 227 15.20 5.73 14.13
N SER A 228 14.61 6.08 12.98
CA SER A 228 15.20 5.86 11.67
C SER A 228 15.07 7.15 10.90
N ILE A 229 16.21 7.82 10.64
CA ILE A 229 16.56 8.68 9.49
C ILE A 229 17.71 9.62 9.85
N SER A 230 18.70 9.75 8.94
CA SER A 230 19.77 10.76 9.12
C SER A 230 19.36 12.16 8.74
N ASP A 231 20.19 13.06 9.25
CA ASP A 231 20.22 14.50 9.10
C ASP A 231 20.56 15.02 7.68
N ARG A 232 20.40 14.22 6.62
CA ARG A 232 20.55 14.77 5.26
C ARG A 232 19.30 15.58 4.91
N SER A 233 19.49 16.89 4.95
CA SER A 233 18.67 17.96 4.40
C SER A 233 17.42 17.47 3.65
N LEU A 234 16.39 17.13 4.43
CA LEU A 234 15.02 17.24 3.95
C LEU A 234 14.86 18.73 3.66
N GLU A 235 15.32 19.27 2.54
CA GLU A 235 15.25 20.71 2.25
C GLU A 235 13.87 21.07 1.75
N SER A 236 13.29 20.22 0.92
CA SER A 236 11.96 20.45 0.39
C SER A 236 10.88 20.17 1.43
N LEU A 237 9.83 20.98 1.36
CA LEU A 237 8.62 20.82 2.15
C LEU A 237 7.90 19.51 1.79
N ASP A 238 7.83 19.13 0.51
CA ASP A 238 7.22 17.87 0.05
C ASP A 238 7.89 16.65 0.66
N ALA A 239 9.24 16.56 0.64
CA ALA A 239 9.96 15.43 1.20
C ALA A 239 9.78 15.28 2.72
N LEU A 240 9.69 16.41 3.44
CA LEU A 240 9.42 16.40 4.88
C LEU A 240 7.98 15.94 5.17
N CYS A 241 7.00 16.42 4.40
CA CYS A 241 5.60 16.00 4.54
C CYS A 241 5.39 14.52 4.19
N GLU A 242 6.01 14.05 3.11
CA GLU A 242 5.97 12.64 2.71
C GLU A 242 6.61 11.75 3.77
N LEU A 243 7.75 12.19 4.32
CA LEU A 243 8.37 11.47 5.43
C LEU A 243 7.45 11.38 6.64
N LEU A 244 6.88 12.51 7.06
CA LEU A 244 6.02 12.59 8.23
C LEU A 244 4.78 11.68 8.07
N ALA A 245 4.19 11.67 6.88
CA ALA A 245 3.09 10.76 6.54
C ALA A 245 3.50 9.28 6.69
N GLU A 246 4.62 8.87 6.10
CA GLU A 246 5.11 7.49 6.20
C GLU A 246 5.52 7.12 7.63
N SER A 247 6.07 8.06 8.40
CA SER A 247 6.44 7.84 9.81
C SER A 247 5.21 7.65 10.71
N TYR A 248 4.12 8.40 10.49
CA TYR A 248 2.86 8.16 11.22
C TYR A 248 2.21 6.83 10.81
N LEU A 249 2.23 6.47 9.53
CA LEU A 249 1.73 5.17 9.09
C LEU A 249 2.50 4.02 9.73
N ASN A 250 3.83 4.12 9.78
CA ASN A 250 4.68 3.13 10.44
C ASN A 250 4.40 3.05 11.95
N ALA A 251 4.22 4.20 12.62
CA ALA A 251 3.80 4.22 14.03
C ALA A 251 2.44 3.52 14.22
N GLY A 252 1.49 3.71 13.29
CA GLY A 252 0.20 3.04 13.29
C GLY A 252 0.29 1.51 13.23
N ASP A 253 1.32 0.95 12.61
CA ASP A 253 1.50 -0.51 12.54
C ASP A 253 2.24 -1.07 13.75
N CYS A 254 3.18 -0.31 14.31
CA CYS A 254 4.12 -0.81 15.32
C CYS A 254 3.69 -0.49 16.76
N LEU A 255 2.81 0.48 16.98
CA LEU A 255 2.40 0.85 18.32
C LEU A 255 1.62 -0.27 19.03
N PRO A 256 1.94 -0.55 20.31
CA PRO A 256 1.35 -1.66 21.04
C PRO A 256 -0.10 -1.40 21.45
N SER A 257 -0.48 -0.14 21.67
CA SER A 257 -1.83 0.25 22.13
C SER A 257 -2.74 0.61 20.97
N GLN A 258 -4.00 0.15 21.02
CA GLN A 258 -5.00 0.51 20.00
C GLN A 258 -5.20 2.02 19.92
N ALA A 259 -5.32 2.70 21.07
CA ALA A 259 -5.44 4.16 21.10
C ALA A 259 -4.24 4.89 20.48
N GLY A 260 -3.03 4.34 20.60
CA GLY A 260 -1.83 4.88 19.94
C GLY A 260 -1.90 4.69 18.43
N ARG A 261 -2.33 3.52 17.96
CA ARG A 261 -2.53 3.23 16.53
C ARG A 261 -3.58 4.13 15.90
N ASP A 262 -4.73 4.29 16.57
CA ASP A 262 -5.82 5.15 16.09
C ASP A 262 -5.34 6.61 15.98
N ARG A 263 -4.59 7.08 16.99
CA ARG A 263 -4.01 8.42 16.97
C ARG A 263 -2.99 8.59 15.84
N ALA A 264 -2.10 7.61 15.64
CA ALA A 264 -1.14 7.62 14.54
C ALA A 264 -1.84 7.65 13.16
N GLN A 265 -2.96 6.93 13.02
CA GLN A 265 -3.76 6.92 11.80
C GLN A 265 -4.43 8.27 11.51
N VAL A 266 -4.93 8.97 12.54
CA VAL A 266 -5.45 10.33 12.40
C VAL A 266 -4.33 11.28 11.93
N LEU A 267 -3.16 11.23 12.57
CA LEU A 267 -2.01 12.05 12.19
C LEU A 267 -1.53 11.76 10.76
N ALA A 268 -1.45 10.48 10.37
CA ALA A 268 -1.13 10.07 9.01
C ALA A 268 -2.14 10.62 8.00
N THR A 269 -3.44 10.57 8.31
CA THR A 269 -4.50 11.11 7.44
C THR A 269 -4.31 12.60 7.21
N THR A 270 -4.02 13.35 8.26
CA THR A 270 -3.75 14.79 8.18
C THR A 270 -2.50 15.08 7.34
N ALA A 271 -1.40 14.37 7.57
CA ALA A 271 -0.18 14.51 6.80
C ALA A 271 -0.36 14.20 5.30
N ILE A 272 -1.14 13.15 4.96
CA ILE A 272 -1.45 12.79 3.57
C ILE A 272 -2.30 13.87 2.90
N LYS A 273 -3.31 14.42 3.59
CA LYS A 273 -4.14 15.52 3.06
C LYS A 273 -3.30 16.76 2.78
N ARG A 274 -2.37 17.09 3.68
CA ARG A 274 -1.42 18.20 3.51
C ARG A 274 -0.51 17.97 2.30
N LEU A 275 0.06 16.78 2.16
CA LEU A 275 0.89 16.41 1.01
C LEU A 275 0.13 16.52 -0.31
N ALA A 276 -1.12 16.04 -0.35
CA ALA A 276 -1.98 16.16 -1.53
C ALA A 276 -2.29 17.62 -1.88
N ALA A 277 -2.57 18.46 -0.88
CA ALA A 277 -2.80 19.89 -1.07
C ALA A 277 -1.54 20.60 -1.62
N LEU A 278 -0.36 20.28 -1.10
CA LEU A 278 0.91 20.83 -1.57
C LEU A 278 1.18 20.48 -3.03
N ARG A 279 1.05 19.19 -3.39
CA ARG A 279 1.24 18.73 -4.78
C ARG A 279 0.25 19.38 -5.74
N TYR A 280 -1.01 19.52 -5.32
CA TYR A 280 -2.01 20.23 -6.11
C TYR A 280 -1.63 21.71 -6.34
N LEU A 281 -1.08 22.39 -5.33
CA LEU A 281 -0.63 23.78 -5.47
C LEU A 281 0.59 23.88 -6.39
N GLU A 282 1.58 22.97 -6.27
CA GLU A 282 2.77 22.95 -7.12
C GLU A 282 2.45 22.77 -8.61
N GLU A 283 1.40 22.03 -8.94
CA GLU A 283 0.90 21.85 -10.31
C GLU A 283 0.22 23.11 -10.90
N GLN A 284 -0.19 24.06 -10.06
CA GLN A 284 -0.78 25.32 -10.50
C GLN A 284 0.32 26.36 -10.80
N PRO A 285 0.34 26.99 -11.99
CA PRO A 285 1.30 28.04 -12.30
C PRO A 285 1.10 29.27 -11.39
N ILE A 286 2.21 29.89 -11.00
CA ILE A 286 2.30 31.12 -10.19
C ILE A 286 1.74 32.30 -10.98
#